data_AF-A0A6S6TKJ2-F1
#
_entry.id   AF-A0A6S6TKJ2-F1
#
_cell.length_a   1.000
_cell.length_b   1.000
_cell.length_c   1.000
_cell.angle_alpha   90.00
_cell.angle_beta   90.00
_cell.angle_gamma   90.00
#
_symmetry.space_group_name_H-M   'P 1'
#
loop_
_entity.id
_entity.type
_entity.pdbx_description
1 polymer ?
#
loop_
_entity_poly.entity_id
_entity_poly.type
_entity_poly.pdbx_seq_one_letter_code
_entity_poly.pdbx_strand_id
1 'polypeptide(L)'
;MAKKEENYTFPWGFHLGDLSKDNEPMPLYTPSNDGGFCLLYDKVSEKKVDTMLESLCLELLASMPHESLKVHLFDFGRKKFYNLSPLQYMHIYQISHNAKMIETHFEEIEELIISRHKEILCCNRQTIDEHNQKSKIKMGYHLVLLNLANFPNEEIEIRRINNFLESAVIAGVYVIPFGYQEMKESDNAGIQAILKHFKNINIRENKFEITKEVFEFTELLTNHEFEALNLDKDALLQETLTGANLEAYMDSENIKLETNTRVK
;
A
#
# COMPACT_ATOMS: atom_id res chain seq x y z
N MET A 1 -3.60 21.41 -26.86
CA MET A 1 -3.66 20.96 -25.46
C MET A 1 -2.23 20.86 -24.95
N ALA A 2 -1.84 21.68 -23.99
CA ALA A 2 -0.53 21.54 -23.36
C ALA A 2 -0.52 20.19 -22.64
N LYS A 3 0.42 19.30 -22.98
CA LYS A 3 0.67 18.10 -22.18
C LYS A 3 1.07 18.58 -20.79
N LYS A 4 0.18 18.42 -19.82
CA LYS A 4 0.55 18.54 -18.41
C LYS A 4 1.65 17.50 -18.21
N GLU A 5 2.84 17.91 -17.81
CA GLU A 5 3.88 16.94 -17.43
C GLU A 5 3.32 16.15 -16.24
N GLU A 6 2.88 14.93 -16.51
CA GLU A 6 2.42 14.02 -15.47
C GLU A 6 3.61 13.69 -14.58
N ASN A 7 3.51 14.10 -13.31
CA ASN A 7 4.51 13.77 -12.32
C ASN A 7 4.39 12.27 -11.99
N TYR A 8 5.27 11.46 -12.56
CA TYR A 8 5.28 10.00 -12.39
C TYR A 8 6.16 9.58 -11.19
N THR A 9 6.15 10.36 -10.11
CA THR A 9 6.79 10.01 -8.84
C THR A 9 5.77 9.44 -7.90
N PHE A 10 6.20 8.55 -7.01
CA PHE A 10 5.37 8.19 -5.88
C PHE A 10 5.08 9.43 -5.01
N PRO A 11 3.91 9.52 -4.35
CA PRO A 11 3.64 10.59 -3.38
C PRO A 11 4.72 10.66 -2.29
N TRP A 12 4.96 11.87 -1.79
CA TRP A 12 6.02 12.13 -0.80
C TRP A 12 5.75 11.48 0.58
N GLY A 13 4.52 11.03 0.83
CA GLY A 13 4.13 10.38 2.07
C GLY A 13 2.79 9.68 1.99
N PHE A 14 2.52 8.88 3.01
CA PHE A 14 1.24 8.22 3.23
C PHE A 14 0.39 9.07 4.17
N HIS A 15 -0.78 9.48 3.70
CA HIS A 15 -1.73 10.26 4.49
C HIS A 15 -2.34 9.36 5.58
N LEU A 16 -2.11 9.70 6.84
CA LEU A 16 -2.63 8.92 7.97
C LEU A 16 -4.00 9.44 8.44
N GLY A 17 -4.29 10.71 8.19
CA GLY A 17 -5.49 11.43 8.62
C GLY A 17 -5.16 12.89 8.92
N ASP A 18 -6.10 13.59 9.53
CA ASP A 18 -6.01 15.03 9.78
C ASP A 18 -5.90 15.34 11.27
N LEU A 19 -5.10 16.35 11.61
CA LEU A 19 -5.13 17.02 12.89
C LEU A 19 -6.07 18.22 12.80
N SER A 20 -7.15 18.22 13.57
CA SER A 20 -8.16 19.28 13.55
C SER A 20 -8.07 20.14 14.81
N LYS A 21 -8.10 21.46 14.61
CA LYS A 21 -8.34 22.45 15.66
C LYS A 21 -9.20 23.57 15.09
N ASP A 22 -10.29 23.91 15.78
CA ASP A 22 -11.19 25.00 15.37
C ASP A 22 -11.70 24.91 13.91
N ASN A 23 -11.90 23.67 13.41
CA ASN A 23 -12.25 23.33 12.01
C ASN A 23 -11.17 23.63 10.95
N GLU A 24 -9.92 23.84 11.34
CA GLU A 24 -8.78 23.87 10.43
C GLU A 24 -8.10 22.50 10.43
N PRO A 25 -8.26 21.70 9.35
CA PRO A 25 -7.58 20.41 9.23
C PRO A 25 -6.14 20.60 8.75
N MET A 26 -5.22 19.90 9.40
CA MET A 26 -3.83 19.80 9.00
C MET A 26 -3.51 18.33 8.72
N PRO A 27 -3.23 17.95 7.47
CA PRO A 27 -3.03 16.55 7.12
C PRO A 27 -1.70 16.04 7.68
N LEU A 28 -1.75 14.84 8.24
CA LEU A 28 -0.63 14.14 8.85
C LEU A 28 -0.15 13.04 7.92
N TYR A 29 1.11 13.12 7.52
CA TYR A 29 1.74 12.14 6.65
C TYR A 29 2.92 11.45 7.34
N THR A 30 3.12 10.18 7.02
CA THR A 30 4.42 9.51 7.22
C THR A 30 5.19 9.51 5.90
N PRO A 31 6.50 9.79 5.88
CA PRO A 31 7.24 9.94 4.63
C PRO A 31 7.35 8.61 3.88
N SER A 32 7.28 8.66 2.55
CA SER A 32 7.35 7.46 1.71
C SER A 32 8.76 6.85 1.67
N ASN A 33 9.80 7.64 1.97
CA ASN A 33 11.18 7.17 2.10
C ASN A 33 11.38 6.10 3.19
N ASP A 34 10.45 6.00 4.15
CA ASP A 34 10.45 4.94 5.16
C ASP A 34 9.99 3.58 4.58
N GLY A 35 9.61 3.53 3.29
CA GLY A 35 9.10 2.33 2.62
C GLY A 35 7.68 1.95 3.03
N GLY A 36 7.14 2.59 4.07
CA GLY A 36 5.81 2.35 4.61
C GLY A 36 5.79 2.52 6.13
N PHE A 37 4.81 1.91 6.78
CA PHE A 37 4.61 1.98 8.24
C PHE A 37 3.81 0.75 8.70
N CYS A 38 3.89 0.42 9.99
CA CYS A 38 3.16 -0.72 10.55
C CYS A 38 1.98 -0.26 11.42
N LEU A 39 0.81 -0.87 11.21
CA LEU A 39 -0.40 -0.63 12.01
C LEU A 39 -0.64 -1.80 12.98
N LEU A 40 -0.61 -1.51 14.29
CA LEU A 40 -0.83 -2.51 15.35
C LEU A 40 -2.03 -2.15 16.20
N TYR A 41 -3.11 -2.93 16.08
CA TYR A 41 -4.40 -2.55 16.62
C TYR A 41 -5.03 -3.58 17.56
N ASP A 42 -5.87 -3.14 18.48
CA ASP A 42 -6.73 -4.04 19.24
C ASP A 42 -7.96 -4.46 18.40
N LYS A 43 -8.62 -5.53 18.82
CA LYS A 43 -9.77 -6.07 18.08
C LYS A 43 -10.91 -5.06 17.86
N VAL A 44 -11.13 -4.14 18.81
CA VAL A 44 -12.20 -3.13 18.68
C VAL A 44 -11.87 -2.06 17.64
N SER A 45 -10.60 -1.90 17.28
CA SER A 45 -10.10 -0.93 16.30
C SER A 45 -9.96 -1.49 14.90
N GLU A 46 -10.14 -2.80 14.69
CA GLU A 46 -9.94 -3.48 13.39
C GLU A 46 -10.71 -2.79 12.25
N LYS A 47 -12.00 -2.50 12.44
CA LYS A 47 -12.82 -1.82 11.42
C LYS A 47 -12.30 -0.43 11.07
N LYS A 48 -11.78 0.31 12.06
CA LYS A 48 -11.23 1.65 11.86
C LYS A 48 -9.94 1.60 11.05
N VAL A 49 -9.09 0.61 11.32
CA VAL A 49 -7.86 0.35 10.54
C VAL A 49 -8.19 -0.08 9.12
N ASP A 50 -9.12 -1.02 8.93
CA ASP A 50 -9.53 -1.47 7.59
C ASP A 50 -10.07 -0.29 6.76
N THR A 51 -10.88 0.58 7.39
CA THR A 51 -11.43 1.81 6.76
C THR A 51 -10.32 2.78 6.32
N MET A 52 -9.32 2.98 7.17
CA MET A 52 -8.19 3.86 6.90
C MET A 52 -7.28 3.32 5.80
N LEU A 53 -6.94 2.03 5.84
CA LEU A 53 -6.13 1.37 4.80
C LEU A 53 -6.81 1.43 3.43
N GLU A 54 -8.12 1.16 3.37
CA GLU A 54 -8.87 1.23 2.12
C GLU A 54 -8.91 2.67 1.57
N SER A 55 -9.11 3.67 2.43
CA SER A 55 -9.11 5.08 2.04
C SER A 55 -7.74 5.50 1.52
N LEU A 56 -6.66 5.10 2.20
CA LEU A 56 -5.29 5.39 1.79
C LEU A 56 -4.97 4.79 0.42
N CYS A 57 -5.36 3.53 0.19
CA CYS A 57 -5.13 2.88 -1.09
C CYS A 57 -5.83 3.62 -2.23
N LEU A 58 -7.10 3.99 -2.04
CA LEU A 58 -7.88 4.72 -3.05
C LEU A 58 -7.35 6.12 -3.29
N GLU A 59 -6.90 6.83 -2.25
CA GLU A 59 -6.27 8.15 -2.38
C GLU A 59 -4.96 8.08 -3.17
N LEU A 60 -4.10 7.10 -2.88
CA LEU A 60 -2.87 6.87 -3.65
C LEU A 60 -3.18 6.53 -5.11
N LEU A 61 -4.16 5.65 -5.36
CA LEU A 61 -4.56 5.28 -6.71
C LEU A 61 -5.14 6.46 -7.50
N ALA A 62 -5.94 7.32 -6.87
CA ALA A 62 -6.55 8.49 -7.49
C ALA A 62 -5.53 9.62 -7.75
N SER A 63 -4.52 9.76 -6.89
CA SER A 63 -3.50 10.81 -7.01
C SER A 63 -2.37 10.48 -7.99
N MET A 64 -2.25 9.21 -8.41
CA MET A 64 -1.22 8.74 -9.31
C MET A 64 -1.75 8.52 -10.73
N PRO A 65 -0.89 8.57 -11.77
CA PRO A 65 -1.30 8.23 -13.13
C PRO A 65 -1.95 6.84 -13.21
N HIS A 66 -2.90 6.65 -14.13
CA HIS A 66 -3.61 5.38 -14.24
C HIS A 66 -2.66 4.19 -14.46
N GLU A 67 -2.97 3.05 -13.83
CA GLU A 67 -2.16 1.82 -13.81
C GLU A 67 -0.71 1.97 -13.29
N SER A 68 -0.33 3.16 -12.82
CA SER A 68 1.03 3.40 -12.31
C SER A 68 1.25 2.85 -10.91
N LEU A 69 0.20 2.45 -10.19
CA LEU A 69 0.29 1.81 -8.88
C LEU A 69 -0.52 0.51 -8.89
N LYS A 70 0.08 -0.56 -8.38
CA LYS A 70 -0.61 -1.82 -8.08
C LYS A 70 -0.66 -2.05 -6.57
N VAL A 71 -1.81 -2.48 -6.07
CA VAL A 71 -2.03 -2.79 -4.66
C VAL A 71 -2.15 -4.31 -4.49
N HIS A 72 -1.33 -4.87 -3.61
CA HIS A 72 -1.26 -6.29 -3.29
C HIS A 72 -1.70 -6.49 -1.84
N LEU A 73 -2.77 -7.25 -1.61
CA LEU A 73 -3.21 -7.62 -0.27
C LEU A 73 -2.83 -9.07 0.03
N PHE A 74 -2.01 -9.26 1.06
CA PHE A 74 -1.67 -10.58 1.61
C PHE A 74 -2.51 -10.80 2.88
N ASP A 75 -3.68 -11.41 2.72
CA ASP A 75 -4.63 -11.65 3.80
C ASP A 75 -5.51 -12.89 3.53
N PHE A 76 -5.44 -13.89 4.42
CA PHE A 76 -6.29 -15.09 4.40
C PHE A 76 -7.71 -14.84 4.92
N GLY A 77 -7.96 -13.64 5.45
CA GLY A 77 -9.22 -13.24 6.04
C GLY A 77 -10.38 -13.13 5.06
N ARG A 78 -11.56 -12.76 5.59
CA ARG A 78 -12.73 -12.44 4.77
C ARG A 78 -12.46 -11.20 3.93
N LYS A 79 -13.18 -11.03 2.82
CA LYS A 79 -13.08 -9.83 1.97
C LYS A 79 -13.37 -8.56 2.80
N LYS A 80 -12.35 -7.72 3.02
CA LYS A 80 -12.43 -6.48 3.83
C LYS A 80 -12.56 -5.20 3.00
N PHE A 81 -11.78 -5.09 1.92
CA PHE A 81 -11.75 -3.91 1.07
C PHE A 81 -12.70 -4.04 -0.12
N TYR A 82 -13.96 -3.66 0.10
CA TYR A 82 -15.03 -3.78 -0.89
C TYR A 82 -14.91 -2.76 -2.02
N ASN A 83 -14.52 -1.51 -1.72
CA ASN A 83 -14.34 -0.43 -2.68
C ASN A 83 -13.11 -0.65 -3.57
N LEU A 84 -12.11 -1.42 -3.11
CA LEU A 84 -10.99 -1.84 -3.97
C LEU A 84 -11.37 -2.99 -4.91
N SER A 85 -12.43 -3.76 -4.61
CA SER A 85 -12.71 -4.99 -5.35
C SER A 85 -13.01 -4.85 -6.85
N PRO A 86 -13.63 -3.75 -7.34
CA PRO A 86 -13.79 -3.53 -8.78
C PRO A 86 -12.44 -3.44 -9.53
N LEU A 87 -11.37 -3.02 -8.85
CA LEU A 87 -10.04 -2.84 -9.43
C LEU A 87 -9.30 -4.16 -9.69
N GLN A 88 -9.84 -5.29 -9.23
CA GLN A 88 -9.27 -6.62 -9.50
C GLN A 88 -9.35 -7.00 -10.97
N TYR A 89 -10.44 -6.62 -11.65
CA TYR A 89 -10.62 -6.89 -13.09
C TYR A 89 -9.61 -6.15 -13.97
N MET A 90 -9.03 -5.05 -13.45
CA MET A 90 -8.00 -4.27 -14.12
C MET A 90 -6.58 -4.68 -13.68
N HIS A 91 -6.44 -5.69 -12.81
CA HIS A 91 -5.18 -6.10 -12.19
C HIS A 91 -4.44 -4.97 -11.44
N ILE A 92 -5.17 -3.93 -11.02
CA ILE A 92 -4.67 -2.85 -10.16
C ILE A 92 -4.68 -3.28 -8.70
N TYR A 93 -5.65 -4.11 -8.30
CA TYR A 93 -5.73 -4.69 -6.96
C TYR A 93 -5.68 -6.22 -7.02
N GLN A 94 -4.82 -6.84 -6.22
CA GLN A 94 -4.65 -8.30 -6.16
C GLN A 94 -4.74 -8.79 -4.72
N ILE A 95 -5.36 -9.96 -4.50
CA ILE A 95 -5.49 -10.56 -3.16
C ILE A 95 -4.89 -11.96 -3.16
N SER A 96 -3.93 -12.18 -2.27
CA SER A 96 -3.41 -13.50 -1.88
C SER A 96 -4.11 -13.99 -0.62
N HIS A 97 -4.98 -14.99 -0.76
CA HIS A 97 -5.85 -15.47 0.31
C HIS A 97 -5.44 -16.85 0.88
N ASN A 98 -4.30 -17.39 0.46
CA ASN A 98 -3.71 -18.62 1.01
C ASN A 98 -2.18 -18.57 0.93
N ALA A 99 -1.51 -19.43 1.69
CA ALA A 99 -0.05 -19.43 1.83
C ALA A 99 0.67 -19.53 0.47
N LYS A 100 0.23 -20.45 -0.39
CA LYS A 100 0.82 -20.64 -1.73
C LYS A 100 0.73 -19.37 -2.58
N MET A 101 -0.41 -18.67 -2.57
CA MET A 101 -0.57 -17.41 -3.30
C MET A 101 0.26 -16.28 -2.71
N ILE A 102 0.43 -16.23 -1.38
CA ILE A 102 1.34 -15.25 -0.75
C ILE A 102 2.76 -15.54 -1.20
N GLU A 103 3.22 -16.79 -1.12
CA GLU A 103 4.56 -17.20 -1.53
C GLU A 103 4.82 -16.85 -2.99
N THR A 104 3.92 -17.24 -3.91
CA THR A 104 4.07 -16.94 -5.34
C THR A 104 4.11 -15.44 -5.63
N HIS A 105 3.18 -14.65 -5.08
CA HIS A 105 3.20 -13.20 -5.31
C HIS A 105 4.38 -12.50 -4.61
N PHE A 106 4.84 -12.99 -3.46
CA PHE A 106 6.04 -12.48 -2.81
C PHE A 106 7.27 -12.70 -3.69
N GLU A 107 7.42 -13.89 -4.28
CA GLU A 107 8.48 -14.21 -5.25
C GLU A 107 8.43 -13.30 -6.48
N GLU A 108 7.25 -13.08 -7.06
CA GLU A 108 7.09 -12.17 -8.22
C GLU A 108 7.52 -10.73 -7.90
N ILE A 109 7.18 -10.23 -6.71
CA ILE A 109 7.58 -8.89 -6.26
C ILE A 109 9.09 -8.85 -5.97
N GLU A 110 9.65 -9.91 -5.38
CA GLU A 110 11.09 -10.02 -5.14
C GLU A 110 11.89 -10.04 -6.46
N GLU A 111 11.45 -10.82 -7.45
CA GLU A 111 12.05 -10.85 -8.79
C GLU A 111 11.99 -9.48 -9.47
N LEU A 112 10.87 -8.76 -9.33
CA LEU A 112 10.73 -7.39 -9.81
C LEU A 112 11.77 -6.45 -9.17
N ILE A 113 11.91 -6.50 -7.84
CA ILE A 113 12.91 -5.70 -7.11
C ILE A 113 14.32 -6.01 -7.62
N ILE A 114 14.65 -7.30 -7.74
CA ILE A 114 15.96 -7.76 -8.22
C ILE A 114 16.22 -7.28 -9.65
N SER A 115 15.25 -7.42 -10.56
CA SER A 115 15.39 -6.96 -11.95
C SER A 115 15.58 -5.45 -12.01
N ARG A 116 14.82 -4.67 -11.22
CA ARG A 116 14.99 -3.21 -11.13
C ARG A 116 16.39 -2.82 -10.68
N HIS A 117 16.91 -3.44 -9.62
CA HIS A 117 18.27 -3.18 -9.14
C HIS A 117 19.36 -3.56 -10.15
N LYS A 118 19.15 -4.60 -10.97
CA LYS A 118 20.13 -5.06 -11.96
C LYS A 118 20.09 -4.28 -13.28
N GLU A 119 18.90 -3.92 -13.74
CA GLU A 119 18.68 -3.47 -15.13
C GLU A 119 18.33 -1.98 -15.23
N ILE A 120 17.71 -1.42 -14.18
CA ILE A 120 17.07 -0.10 -14.23
C ILE A 120 17.83 0.89 -13.35
N LEU A 121 18.17 0.47 -12.13
CA LEU A 121 18.83 1.29 -11.13
C LEU A 121 20.34 1.22 -11.34
N CYS A 122 20.96 2.37 -11.55
CA CYS A 122 22.39 2.48 -11.79
C CYS A 122 22.93 3.81 -11.26
N CYS A 123 24.23 4.07 -11.42
CA CYS A 123 24.91 5.24 -10.86
C CYS A 123 24.24 6.60 -11.18
N ASN A 124 23.43 6.71 -12.23
CA ASN A 124 22.74 7.94 -12.63
C ASN A 124 21.22 7.95 -12.34
N ARG A 125 20.67 6.85 -11.81
CA ARG A 125 19.26 6.61 -11.47
C ARG A 125 19.21 5.70 -10.25
N GLN A 126 19.29 6.28 -9.06
CA GLN A 126 19.40 5.51 -7.83
C GLN A 126 18.07 4.93 -7.39
N THR A 127 16.94 5.58 -7.72
CA THR A 127 15.59 5.15 -7.36
C THR A 127 14.67 5.04 -8.57
N ILE A 128 13.53 4.36 -8.39
CA ILE A 128 12.49 4.32 -9.42
C ILE A 128 11.89 5.70 -9.68
N ASP A 129 11.75 6.57 -8.68
CA ASP A 129 11.32 7.95 -8.91
C ASP A 129 12.28 8.68 -9.86
N GLU A 130 13.60 8.58 -9.64
CA GLU A 130 14.60 9.19 -10.52
C GLU A 130 14.56 8.59 -11.94
N HIS A 131 14.36 7.27 -12.04
CA HIS A 131 14.18 6.62 -13.33
C HIS A 131 12.94 7.18 -14.03
N ASN A 132 11.81 7.22 -13.35
CA ASN A 132 10.54 7.66 -13.90
C ASN A 132 10.55 9.14 -14.26
N GLN A 133 11.30 9.99 -13.58
CA GLN A 133 11.48 11.38 -14.00
C GLN A 133 12.31 11.50 -15.29
N LYS A 134 13.38 10.71 -15.44
CA LYS A 134 14.35 10.84 -16.54
C LYS A 134 14.04 9.98 -17.77
N SER A 135 13.26 8.91 -17.61
CA SER A 135 12.97 7.92 -18.65
C SER A 135 11.70 8.24 -19.42
N LYS A 136 11.66 7.84 -20.70
CA LYS A 136 10.42 7.85 -21.50
C LYS A 136 9.51 6.68 -21.16
N ILE A 137 10.11 5.54 -20.77
CA ILE A 137 9.39 4.35 -20.34
C ILE A 137 9.26 4.45 -18.82
N LYS A 138 8.02 4.56 -18.35
CA LYS A 138 7.73 4.64 -16.91
C LYS A 138 7.52 3.24 -16.35
N MET A 139 7.94 3.04 -15.11
CA MET A 139 7.79 1.81 -14.35
C MET A 139 6.75 2.02 -13.26
N GLY A 140 5.79 1.11 -13.14
CA GLY A 140 4.77 1.19 -12.08
C GLY A 140 5.34 1.00 -10.67
N TYR A 141 4.60 1.45 -9.68
CA TYR A 141 4.86 1.27 -8.26
C TYR A 141 3.99 0.14 -7.71
N HIS A 142 4.39 -0.40 -6.56
CA HIS A 142 3.67 -1.46 -5.90
C HIS A 142 3.46 -1.12 -4.42
N LEU A 143 2.26 -1.32 -3.91
CA LEU A 143 1.92 -1.20 -2.50
C LEU A 143 1.49 -2.57 -1.98
N VAL A 144 2.19 -3.09 -0.99
CA VAL A 144 1.93 -4.39 -0.37
C VAL A 144 1.31 -4.18 1.01
N LEU A 145 0.04 -4.55 1.15
CA LEU A 145 -0.65 -4.63 2.43
C LEU A 145 -0.44 -6.03 3.00
N LEU A 146 0.31 -6.11 4.10
CA LEU A 146 0.75 -7.38 4.67
C LEU A 146 0.07 -7.66 6.01
N ASN A 147 -0.90 -8.59 6.04
CA ASN A 147 -1.48 -9.02 7.30
C ASN A 147 -0.49 -9.91 8.08
N LEU A 148 0.07 -9.38 9.16
CA LEU A 148 1.05 -10.06 10.01
C LEU A 148 0.51 -11.35 10.62
N ALA A 149 -0.80 -11.46 10.86
CA ALA A 149 -1.41 -12.68 11.39
C ALA A 149 -1.32 -13.87 10.43
N ASN A 150 -1.15 -13.59 9.13
CA ASN A 150 -1.05 -14.60 8.08
C ASN A 150 0.38 -14.72 7.54
N PHE A 151 1.35 -14.04 8.17
CA PHE A 151 2.74 -14.14 7.75
C PHE A 151 3.27 -15.56 8.02
N PRO A 152 3.95 -16.21 7.06
CA PRO A 152 4.42 -17.57 7.25
C PRO A 152 5.46 -17.64 8.38
N ASN A 153 5.26 -18.58 9.31
CA ASN A 153 6.15 -18.75 10.46
C ASN A 153 7.43 -19.55 10.16
N GLU A 154 7.46 -20.36 9.10
CA GLU A 154 8.52 -21.38 8.93
C GLU A 154 9.19 -21.39 7.55
N GLU A 155 8.75 -20.59 6.58
CA GLU A 155 9.14 -20.77 5.16
C GLU A 155 10.13 -19.72 4.63
N ILE A 156 10.25 -18.54 5.26
CA ILE A 156 11.07 -17.44 4.72
C ILE A 156 12.26 -17.15 5.66
N GLU A 157 13.47 -17.28 5.13
CA GLU A 157 14.70 -16.92 5.84
C GLU A 157 14.67 -15.42 6.23
N ILE A 158 14.98 -15.10 7.49
CA ILE A 158 15.02 -13.71 8.00
C ILE A 158 15.89 -12.81 7.12
N ARG A 159 17.00 -13.34 6.61
CA ARG A 159 17.89 -12.61 5.71
C ARG A 159 17.19 -12.20 4.41
N ARG A 160 16.34 -13.08 3.86
CA ARG A 160 15.53 -12.80 2.66
C ARG A 160 14.55 -11.66 2.93
N ILE A 161 13.88 -11.69 4.09
CA ILE A 161 12.95 -10.62 4.54
C ILE A 161 13.69 -9.28 4.64
N ASN A 162 14.83 -9.24 5.34
CA ASN A 162 15.59 -7.99 5.50
C ASN A 162 16.05 -7.43 4.15
N ASN A 163 16.62 -8.27 3.28
CA ASN A 163 17.05 -7.85 1.94
C ASN A 163 15.88 -7.30 1.10
N PHE A 164 14.71 -7.96 1.19
CA PHE A 164 13.49 -7.51 0.53
C PHE A 164 13.10 -6.11 1.02
N LEU A 165 12.95 -5.93 2.33
CA LEU A 165 12.53 -4.65 2.93
C LEU A 165 13.51 -3.51 2.62
N GLU A 166 14.82 -3.75 2.77
CA GLU A 166 15.86 -2.77 2.49
C GLU A 166 15.92 -2.34 1.01
N SER A 167 15.57 -3.24 0.09
CA SER A 167 15.66 -3.00 -1.36
C SER A 167 14.36 -2.47 -1.97
N ALA A 168 13.23 -2.67 -1.30
CA ALA A 168 11.88 -2.44 -1.82
C ALA A 168 11.63 -0.98 -2.19
N VAL A 169 11.86 -0.05 -1.26
CA VAL A 169 11.51 1.38 -1.45
C VAL A 169 12.24 2.00 -2.65
N ILE A 170 13.53 1.71 -2.79
CA ILE A 170 14.37 2.19 -3.89
C ILE A 170 13.85 1.62 -5.23
N ALA A 171 13.39 0.37 -5.22
CA ALA A 171 12.77 -0.31 -6.34
C ALA A 171 11.28 0.05 -6.53
N GLY A 172 10.74 1.05 -5.84
CA GLY A 172 9.36 1.52 -6.01
C GLY A 172 8.31 0.54 -5.47
N VAL A 173 8.68 -0.28 -4.48
CA VAL A 173 7.79 -1.18 -3.75
C VAL A 173 7.67 -0.67 -2.32
N TYR A 174 6.45 -0.45 -1.87
CA TYR A 174 6.11 0.05 -0.54
C TYR A 174 5.32 -1.02 0.21
N VAL A 175 5.50 -1.13 1.52
CA VAL A 175 4.89 -2.18 2.34
C VAL A 175 4.23 -1.57 3.56
N ILE A 176 2.96 -1.89 3.79
CA ILE A 176 2.22 -1.53 4.99
C ILE A 176 1.82 -2.82 5.71
N PRO A 177 2.62 -3.28 6.69
CA PRO A 177 2.22 -4.37 7.54
C PRO A 177 1.13 -3.94 8.52
N PHE A 178 0.17 -4.80 8.76
CA PHE A 178 -0.89 -4.56 9.74
C PHE A 178 -1.23 -5.84 10.49
N GLY A 179 -1.64 -5.69 11.75
CA GLY A 179 -2.05 -6.84 12.56
C GLY A 179 -2.41 -6.45 13.98
N TYR A 180 -2.68 -7.46 14.80
CA TYR A 180 -3.02 -7.21 16.19
C TYR A 180 -1.80 -6.83 17.04
N GLN A 181 -2.00 -6.14 18.15
CA GLN A 181 -0.91 -5.69 19.03
C GLN A 181 -0.09 -6.84 19.63
N GLU A 182 -0.71 -8.01 19.80
CA GLU A 182 -0.09 -9.25 20.25
C GLU A 182 1.07 -9.68 19.34
N MET A 183 1.11 -9.20 18.08
CA MET A 183 2.23 -9.47 17.17
C MET A 183 3.58 -8.94 17.68
N LYS A 184 3.57 -7.93 18.57
CA LYS A 184 4.81 -7.45 19.22
C LYS A 184 5.50 -8.52 20.04
N GLU A 185 4.74 -9.44 20.60
CA GLU A 185 5.21 -10.53 21.45
C GLU A 185 5.37 -11.84 20.65
N SER A 186 5.25 -11.79 19.33
CA SER A 186 5.37 -12.97 18.47
C SER A 186 6.78 -13.56 18.50
N ASP A 187 6.87 -14.89 18.64
CA ASP A 187 8.12 -15.64 18.52
C ASP A 187 8.62 -15.75 17.06
N ASN A 188 7.82 -15.31 16.08
CA ASN A 188 8.23 -15.31 14.67
C ASN A 188 9.26 -14.20 14.43
N ALA A 189 10.51 -14.61 14.19
CA ALA A 189 11.62 -13.70 13.91
C ALA A 189 11.43 -12.85 12.64
N GLY A 190 10.69 -13.34 11.65
CA GLY A 190 10.31 -12.58 10.45
C GLY A 190 9.33 -11.45 10.78
N ILE A 191 8.32 -11.71 11.61
CA ILE A 191 7.43 -10.65 12.13
C ILE A 191 8.23 -9.62 12.92
N GLN A 192 9.13 -10.07 13.80
CA GLN A 192 9.99 -9.15 14.57
C GLN A 192 10.91 -8.30 13.67
N ALA A 193 11.44 -8.87 12.59
CA ALA A 193 12.23 -8.12 11.61
C ALA A 193 11.39 -7.04 10.92
N ILE A 194 10.16 -7.35 10.50
CA ILE A 194 9.22 -6.40 9.90
C ILE A 194 8.87 -5.28 10.89
N LEU A 195 8.51 -5.64 12.12
CA LEU A 195 8.16 -4.67 13.18
C LEU A 195 9.32 -3.74 13.55
N LYS A 196 10.56 -4.21 13.43
CA LYS A 196 11.76 -3.40 13.68
C LYS A 196 12.09 -2.46 12.52
N HIS A 197 11.75 -2.87 11.29
CA HIS A 197 12.03 -2.08 10.09
C HIS A 197 11.08 -0.87 9.97
N PHE A 198 9.80 -1.06 10.27
CA PHE A 198 8.79 -0.02 10.11
C PHE A 198 8.47 0.71 11.41
N LYS A 199 8.13 1.99 11.28
CA LYS A 199 7.54 2.78 12.37
C LYS A 199 6.19 2.18 12.76
N ASN A 200 6.02 1.92 14.05
CA ASN A 200 4.84 1.24 14.58
C ASN A 200 3.80 2.26 15.08
N ILE A 201 2.65 2.31 14.43
CA ILE A 201 1.49 3.10 14.84
C ILE A 201 0.55 2.17 15.59
N ASN A 202 0.35 2.42 16.89
CA ASN A 202 -0.55 1.61 17.70
C ASN A 202 -1.96 2.21 17.70
N ILE A 203 -2.98 1.37 17.64
CA ILE A 203 -4.39 1.78 17.72
C ILE A 203 -5.06 1.03 18.86
N ARG A 204 -5.52 1.76 19.87
CA ARG A 204 -6.20 1.21 21.06
C ARG A 204 -7.52 1.92 21.27
N GLU A 205 -8.59 1.17 21.49
CA GLU A 205 -9.93 1.70 21.73
C GLU A 205 -10.34 2.75 20.68
N ASN A 206 -10.05 2.46 19.40
CA ASN A 206 -10.24 3.35 18.24
C ASN A 206 -9.41 4.65 18.26
N LYS A 207 -8.39 4.78 19.10
CA LYS A 207 -7.49 5.94 19.16
C LYS A 207 -6.11 5.57 18.63
N PHE A 208 -5.57 6.42 17.75
CA PHE A 208 -4.22 6.27 17.21
C PHE A 208 -3.21 6.89 18.17
N GLU A 209 -2.22 6.11 18.57
CA GLU A 209 -1.09 6.57 19.37
C GLU A 209 -0.05 7.21 18.44
N ILE A 210 -0.20 8.50 18.17
CA ILE A 210 0.76 9.26 17.37
C ILE A 210 1.96 9.63 18.24
N THR A 211 3.10 8.99 17.98
CA THR A 211 4.36 9.20 18.71
C THR A 211 5.31 10.13 17.94
N LYS A 212 6.39 10.59 18.60
CA LYS A 212 7.45 11.39 17.96
C LYS A 212 8.13 10.69 16.78
N GLU A 213 8.13 9.36 16.79
CA GLU A 213 8.67 8.55 15.70
C GLU A 213 7.82 8.68 14.42
N VAL A 214 6.49 8.75 14.59
CA VAL A 214 5.52 8.86 13.49
C VAL A 214 5.37 10.32 13.06
N PHE A 215 5.33 11.25 14.01
CA PHE A 215 5.15 12.67 13.77
C PHE A 215 5.97 13.50 14.75
N GLU A 216 6.98 14.22 14.25
CA GLU A 216 7.97 14.92 15.09
C GLU A 216 7.33 15.99 15.99
N PHE A 217 6.29 16.68 15.50
CA PHE A 217 5.62 17.80 16.18
C PHE A 217 4.50 17.33 17.13
N THR A 218 4.76 16.32 17.96
CA THR A 218 3.76 15.81 18.93
C THR A 218 3.19 16.88 19.85
N GLU A 219 3.87 18.02 20.04
CA GLU A 219 3.36 19.14 20.83
C GLU A 219 2.02 19.67 20.27
N LEU A 220 1.80 19.54 18.96
CA LEU A 220 0.54 19.92 18.30
C LEU A 220 -0.64 19.04 18.75
N LEU A 221 -0.39 17.77 19.10
CA LEU A 221 -1.41 16.84 19.60
C LEU A 221 -2.03 17.27 20.94
N THR A 222 -1.41 18.23 21.64
CA THR A 222 -1.96 18.78 22.88
C THR A 222 -3.24 19.58 22.65
N ASN A 223 -3.35 20.22 21.48
CA ASN A 223 -4.43 21.16 21.15
C ASN A 223 -5.20 20.79 19.88
N HIS A 224 -4.87 19.66 19.24
CA HIS A 224 -5.53 19.16 18.04
C HIS A 224 -6.05 17.76 18.29
N GLU A 225 -7.21 17.44 17.73
CA GLU A 225 -7.73 16.08 17.70
C GLU A 225 -7.28 15.39 16.42
N PHE A 226 -6.85 14.13 16.52
CA PHE A 226 -6.48 13.34 15.36
C PHE A 226 -7.68 12.55 14.84
N GLU A 227 -8.04 12.78 13.58
CA GLU A 227 -9.03 12.03 12.84
C GLU A 227 -8.35 11.16 11.80
N ALA A 228 -8.45 9.84 11.97
CA ALA A 228 -7.86 8.90 11.03
C ALA A 228 -8.52 9.01 9.66
N LEU A 229 -7.73 8.75 8.61
CA LEU A 229 -8.18 8.85 7.23
C LEU A 229 -9.47 8.05 6.99
N ASN A 230 -10.51 8.74 6.52
CA ASN A 230 -11.77 8.13 6.13
C ASN A 230 -12.43 8.98 5.05
N LEU A 231 -11.96 8.79 3.82
CA LEU A 231 -12.39 9.57 2.66
C LEU A 231 -13.63 8.98 2.00
N ASP A 232 -14.24 9.75 1.10
CA ASP A 232 -15.30 9.28 0.21
C ASP A 232 -14.72 8.28 -0.80
N LYS A 233 -14.81 6.99 -0.45
CA LYS A 233 -14.24 5.88 -1.22
C LYS A 233 -14.91 5.72 -2.58
N ASP A 234 -16.18 6.07 -2.71
CA ASP A 234 -16.91 5.96 -3.98
C ASP A 234 -16.42 7.05 -4.94
N ALA A 235 -16.24 8.28 -4.46
CA ALA A 235 -15.65 9.36 -5.24
C ALA A 235 -14.22 9.02 -5.70
N LEU A 236 -13.35 8.56 -4.80
CA LEU A 236 -11.97 8.18 -5.15
C LEU A 236 -11.90 7.01 -6.13
N LEU A 237 -12.79 6.03 -5.99
CA LEU A 237 -12.91 4.93 -6.96
C LEU A 237 -13.30 5.46 -8.33
N GLN A 238 -14.28 6.38 -8.40
CA GLN A 238 -14.66 7.00 -9.67
C GLN A 238 -13.50 7.79 -10.28
N GLU A 239 -12.73 8.54 -9.49
CA GLU A 239 -11.53 9.25 -9.96
C GLU A 239 -10.49 8.27 -10.53
N THR A 240 -10.21 7.19 -9.80
CA THR A 240 -9.28 6.12 -10.22
C THR A 240 -9.70 5.51 -11.56
N LEU A 241 -11.01 5.27 -11.74
CA LEU A 241 -11.58 4.70 -12.97
C LEU A 241 -11.69 5.71 -14.11
N THR A 242 -11.91 7.00 -13.83
CA THR A 242 -11.98 8.05 -14.85
C THR A 242 -10.60 8.36 -15.43
N GLY A 243 -9.53 8.12 -14.65
CA GLY A 243 -8.16 8.10 -15.16
C GLY A 243 -7.89 6.95 -16.13
N ALA A 244 -8.71 5.89 -16.11
CA ALA A 244 -8.64 4.83 -17.10
C ALA A 244 -9.17 5.35 -18.44
N ASN A 245 -8.54 4.97 -19.54
CA ASN A 245 -9.15 5.15 -20.85
C ASN A 245 -10.31 4.16 -20.98
N LEU A 246 -11.45 4.47 -20.35
CA LEU A 246 -12.65 3.63 -20.24
C LEU A 246 -13.15 3.16 -21.62
N GLU A 247 -12.90 3.95 -22.67
CA GLU A 247 -13.20 3.58 -24.06
C GLU A 247 -12.47 2.32 -24.53
N ALA A 248 -11.24 2.07 -24.05
CA ALA A 248 -10.48 0.86 -24.38
C ALA A 248 -11.03 -0.41 -23.70
N TYR A 249 -11.70 -0.26 -22.55
CA TYR A 249 -12.32 -1.35 -21.79
C TYR A 249 -13.76 -1.65 -22.23
N MET A 250 -14.44 -0.67 -22.82
CA MET A 250 -15.76 -0.85 -23.42
C MET A 250 -15.71 -1.32 -24.87
N ASP A 251 -14.51 -1.49 -25.43
CA ASP A 251 -14.34 -2.07 -26.77
C ASP A 251 -14.77 -3.54 -26.76
N SER A 252 -15.87 -3.82 -27.46
CA SER A 252 -16.48 -5.14 -27.57
C SER A 252 -15.55 -6.21 -28.13
N GLU A 253 -14.44 -5.82 -28.79
CA GLU A 253 -13.41 -6.75 -29.26
C GLU A 253 -12.51 -7.31 -28.15
N ASN A 254 -12.38 -6.62 -27.00
CA ASN A 254 -11.55 -7.05 -25.86
C ASN A 254 -12.32 -7.84 -24.79
N ILE A 255 -13.67 -7.83 -24.84
CA ILE A 255 -14.52 -8.60 -23.92
C ILE A 255 -14.58 -10.05 -24.40
N LYS A 256 -13.59 -10.88 -24.02
CA LYS A 256 -13.71 -12.34 -24.14
C LYS A 256 -14.68 -12.84 -23.07
N LEU A 257 -15.96 -12.92 -23.43
CA LEU A 257 -16.94 -13.68 -22.65
C LEU A 257 -16.45 -15.14 -22.57
N GLU A 258 -16.25 -15.65 -21.36
CA GLU A 258 -15.97 -17.07 -21.14
C GLU A 258 -17.17 -17.91 -21.62
N THR A 259 -17.09 -18.37 -22.87
CA THR A 259 -17.98 -19.43 -23.35
C THR A 259 -17.52 -20.75 -22.76
N ASN A 260 -18.05 -21.12 -21.58
CA ASN A 260 -18.54 -22.47 -21.23
C ASN A 260 -18.63 -22.68 -19.72
N THR A 261 -19.77 -22.31 -19.13
CA THR A 261 -20.33 -23.02 -17.97
C THR A 261 -21.65 -23.68 -18.39
N ARG A 262 -21.55 -24.69 -19.24
CA ARG A 262 -22.61 -25.71 -19.30
C ARG A 262 -22.49 -26.55 -18.04
N VAL A 263 -23.38 -26.28 -17.09
CA VAL A 263 -23.71 -27.19 -15.99
C VAL A 263 -24.09 -28.54 -16.59
N LYS A 264 -23.39 -29.59 -16.19
CA LYS A 264 -23.84 -30.98 -16.32
C LYS A 264 -24.18 -31.49 -14.92
#